data_AF-A0A6A6PAL4-F1
#
_entry.id   AF-A0A6A6PAL4-F1
#
_cell.length_a   1.000
_cell.length_b   1.000
_cell.length_c   1.000
_cell.angle_alpha   90.00
_cell.angle_beta   90.00
_cell.angle_gamma   90.00
#
_symmetry.space_group_name_H-M   'P 1'
#
loop_
_entity.id
_entity.type
_entity.pdbx_description
1 polymer ?
#
loop_
_entity_poly.entity_id
_entity_poly.type
_entity_poly.pdbx_seq_one_letter_code
_entity_poly.pdbx_strand_id
1 'polypeptide(L)'
;MASDLDLTSFRLLSFDIFGTLIDWETGIVEALDALTEADADAEAEAATAGDDDDDDDDSVPTAPIPRTHPLMALSKAAKLALYERHERRVQADAPQTLYRDVLKEVLVRMLRDAWGAARAAGAGTAGTADDDNGDGDDDDDAPREGPSTSDEAAGAPRQDAAGATARATGLSPRAVARAAARFAASVGAWPAFADTPPALLRLRRRYPALVALSNVDDASLRRALAGPLRLPSSSTPPPRAASAATTTTPTIGADPAAPAADADPRASSSPFAAVYTAERIGTYKPSAAAFAHLAARARADFGAGRGALLHVAQSLYHDHAPAARAGLRSVWVDRRGVMGGGDGGAGAGAGVEGARWDLRVGSLAEFADLVDAAFEARGGRETGEGGG
;
A
#
# COMPACT_ATOMS: atom_id res chain seq x y z
N MET A 1 -7.37 25.63 16.46
CA MET A 1 -6.16 26.27 17.02
C MET A 1 -5.04 26.05 16.02
N ALA A 2 -4.41 27.11 15.52
CA ALA A 2 -3.25 26.95 14.64
C ALA A 2 -2.16 26.22 15.44
N SER A 3 -1.61 25.13 14.88
CA SER A 3 -0.53 24.39 15.53
C SER A 3 0.69 25.30 15.71
N ASP A 4 1.32 25.31 16.88
CA ASP A 4 2.65 25.91 17.17
C ASP A 4 3.82 25.20 16.42
N LEU A 5 3.51 24.46 15.35
CA LEU A 5 4.45 23.76 14.50
C LEU A 5 5.11 24.77 13.54
N ASP A 6 6.31 25.23 13.88
CA ASP A 6 7.15 25.98 12.94
C ASP A 6 7.64 25.05 11.82
N LEU A 7 6.93 25.05 10.69
CA LEU A 7 7.25 24.27 9.50
C LEU A 7 8.60 24.65 8.88
N THR A 8 9.12 25.86 9.13
CA THR A 8 10.41 26.31 8.59
C THR A 8 11.61 25.82 9.39
N SER A 9 11.38 25.23 10.57
CA SER A 9 12.43 24.67 11.43
C SER A 9 12.94 23.31 10.98
N PHE A 10 12.18 22.61 10.12
CA PHE A 10 12.54 21.28 9.64
C PHE A 10 13.44 21.35 8.39
N ARG A 11 14.39 20.43 8.33
CA ARG A 11 15.33 20.27 7.21
C ARG A 11 14.90 19.17 6.24
N LEU A 12 14.17 18.17 6.73
CA LEU A 12 13.80 17.00 5.96
C LEU A 12 12.34 16.61 6.21
N LEU A 13 11.63 16.27 5.13
CA LEU A 13 10.33 15.61 5.20
C LEU A 13 10.47 14.13 4.87
N SER A 14 9.85 13.27 5.67
CA SER A 14 9.69 11.85 5.36
C SER A 14 8.23 11.52 5.12
N PHE A 15 7.96 10.64 4.16
CA PHE A 15 6.61 10.29 3.74
C PHE A 15 6.36 8.80 3.84
N ASP A 16 5.22 8.44 4.43
CA ASP A 16 4.52 7.24 4.00
C ASP A 16 4.00 7.42 2.55
N ILE A 17 3.81 6.31 1.81
CA ILE A 17 3.48 6.35 0.38
C ILE A 17 2.03 5.94 0.10
N PHE A 18 1.59 4.78 0.57
CA PHE A 18 0.29 4.21 0.18
C PHE A 18 -0.79 4.61 1.19
N GLY A 19 -1.84 5.28 0.71
CA GLY A 19 -2.83 5.95 1.56
C GLY A 19 -2.46 7.40 1.88
N THR A 20 -1.16 7.71 1.94
CA THR A 20 -0.69 9.08 2.08
C THR A 20 -0.57 9.80 0.74
N LEU A 21 0.01 9.17 -0.29
CA LEU A 21 0.30 9.78 -1.60
C LEU A 21 -0.44 9.06 -2.74
N ILE A 22 -0.54 7.72 -2.64
CA ILE A 22 -1.24 6.82 -3.56
C ILE A 22 -2.64 6.51 -3.03
N ASP A 23 -3.63 6.56 -3.92
CA ASP A 23 -5.00 6.12 -3.69
C ASP A 23 -5.08 4.59 -3.85
N TRP A 24 -4.88 3.90 -2.73
CA TRP A 24 -4.92 2.44 -2.72
C TRP A 24 -6.34 1.89 -2.91
N GLU A 25 -7.39 2.61 -2.50
CA GLU A 25 -8.77 2.11 -2.63
C GLU A 25 -9.16 2.00 -4.10
N THR A 26 -8.90 3.05 -4.87
CA THR A 26 -9.12 3.04 -6.32
C THR A 26 -8.21 1.99 -6.97
N GLY A 27 -6.94 1.92 -6.56
CA GLY A 27 -5.98 0.93 -7.06
C GLY A 27 -6.43 -0.52 -6.87
N ILE A 28 -6.95 -0.88 -5.69
CA ILE A 28 -7.47 -2.22 -5.40
C ILE A 28 -8.68 -2.56 -6.27
N VAL A 29 -9.63 -1.63 -6.40
CA VAL A 29 -10.86 -1.86 -7.18
C VAL A 29 -10.54 -2.04 -8.66
N GLU A 30 -9.75 -1.14 -9.24
CA GLU A 30 -9.31 -1.24 -10.64
C GLU A 30 -8.50 -2.51 -10.90
N ALA A 31 -7.62 -2.89 -9.96
CA ALA A 31 -6.84 -4.12 -10.06
C ALA A 31 -7.72 -5.38 -10.04
N LEU A 32 -8.80 -5.39 -9.26
CA LEU A 32 -9.78 -6.49 -9.26
C LEU A 32 -10.55 -6.56 -10.58
N ASP A 33 -11.03 -5.41 -11.07
CA ASP A 33 -11.82 -5.36 -12.32
C ASP A 33 -10.99 -5.81 -13.53
N ALA A 34 -9.70 -5.43 -13.56
CA ALA A 34 -8.74 -5.83 -14.59
C ALA A 34 -8.41 -7.33 -14.63
N LEU A 35 -8.77 -8.11 -13.59
CA LEU A 35 -8.59 -9.57 -13.59
C LEU A 35 -9.50 -10.28 -14.61
N THR A 36 -10.58 -9.61 -15.03
CA THR A 36 -11.57 -10.17 -15.95
C THR A 36 -11.32 -9.84 -17.43
N GLU A 37 -10.40 -8.91 -17.70
CA GLU A 37 -10.24 -8.32 -19.03
C GLU A 37 -9.02 -8.82 -19.80
N ALA A 38 -8.03 -9.42 -19.14
CA ALA A 38 -6.81 -9.82 -19.83
C ALA A 38 -6.82 -11.30 -20.17
N ASP A 39 -6.99 -11.58 -21.47
CA ASP A 39 -6.38 -12.69 -22.20
C ASP A 39 -6.34 -12.41 -23.71
N ALA A 40 -5.26 -11.76 -24.14
CA ALA A 40 -4.85 -11.74 -25.55
C ALA A 40 -3.31 -11.62 -25.69
N ASP A 41 -2.64 -10.85 -24.82
CA ASP A 41 -1.22 -10.52 -25.07
C ASP A 41 -0.20 -11.33 -24.24
N ALA A 42 -0.60 -11.92 -23.11
CA ALA A 42 0.32 -12.62 -22.20
C ALA A 42 0.64 -14.07 -22.60
N GLU A 43 -0.16 -14.69 -23.48
CA GLU A 43 0.17 -15.99 -24.09
C GLU A 43 1.33 -15.88 -25.10
N ALA A 44 1.57 -14.68 -25.65
CA ALA A 44 2.66 -14.45 -26.60
C ALA A 44 4.05 -14.28 -25.93
N GLU A 45 4.11 -13.74 -24.71
CA GLU A 45 5.39 -13.57 -23.98
C GLU A 45 5.81 -14.83 -23.19
N ALA A 46 4.86 -15.54 -22.56
CA ALA A 46 5.15 -16.76 -21.80
C ALA A 46 5.68 -17.90 -22.70
N ALA A 47 5.30 -17.94 -23.98
CA ALA A 47 5.83 -18.89 -24.96
C ALA A 47 7.31 -18.64 -25.34
N THR A 48 7.95 -17.59 -24.82
CA THR A 48 9.35 -17.22 -25.16
C THR A 48 10.33 -17.27 -23.99
N ALA A 49 9.86 -17.46 -22.75
CA ALA A 49 10.72 -17.61 -21.59
C ALA A 49 10.90 -19.10 -21.28
N GLY A 50 12.01 -19.66 -21.77
CA GLY A 50 12.42 -21.03 -21.48
C GLY A 50 12.92 -21.25 -20.05
N ASP A 51 12.79 -22.51 -19.66
CA ASP A 51 13.43 -23.28 -18.59
C ASP A 51 12.80 -23.36 -17.17
N ASP A 52 12.44 -24.61 -16.88
CA ASP A 52 12.74 -25.41 -15.69
C ASP A 52 11.94 -25.18 -14.40
N ASP A 53 10.73 -25.76 -14.36
CA ASP A 53 10.29 -26.61 -13.24
C ASP A 53 9.24 -27.62 -13.76
N ASP A 54 9.57 -28.91 -13.65
CA ASP A 54 8.84 -30.08 -14.17
C ASP A 54 7.45 -30.28 -13.53
N ASP A 55 6.39 -30.13 -14.35
CA ASP A 55 5.06 -30.81 -14.33
C ASP A 55 3.99 -30.02 -15.14
N ASP A 56 4.39 -29.09 -16.01
CA ASP A 56 3.45 -28.22 -16.73
C ASP A 56 2.97 -28.81 -18.07
N ASP A 57 1.72 -29.29 -18.10
CA ASP A 57 0.95 -29.48 -19.34
C ASP A 57 0.47 -28.11 -19.86
N ASP A 58 1.14 -27.59 -20.87
CA ASP A 58 0.87 -26.33 -21.57
C ASP A 58 -0.50 -26.28 -22.28
N SER A 59 -1.24 -27.39 -22.33
CA SER A 59 -2.58 -27.46 -22.93
C SER A 59 -3.75 -27.03 -22.01
N VAL A 60 -3.52 -26.80 -20.71
CA VAL A 60 -4.59 -26.40 -19.78
C VAL A 60 -4.92 -24.89 -19.91
N PRO A 61 -6.15 -24.51 -20.29
CA PRO A 61 -6.52 -23.11 -20.51
C PRO A 61 -6.30 -22.23 -19.27
N THR A 62 -5.64 -21.09 -19.46
CA THR A 62 -5.30 -20.11 -18.40
C THR A 62 -6.31 -18.97 -18.28
N ALA A 63 -7.56 -19.24 -18.67
CA ALA A 63 -8.65 -18.28 -18.82
C ALA A 63 -8.76 -17.29 -17.63
N PRO A 64 -9.20 -16.05 -17.87
CA PRO A 64 -9.19 -15.02 -16.86
C PRO A 64 -10.27 -15.34 -15.82
N ILE A 65 -10.25 -14.61 -14.70
CA ILE A 65 -11.35 -14.73 -13.73
C ILE A 65 -12.65 -14.31 -14.46
N PRO A 66 -13.68 -15.19 -14.52
CA PRO A 66 -14.89 -14.86 -15.25
C PRO A 66 -15.55 -13.60 -14.68
N ARG A 67 -16.09 -12.74 -15.55
CA ARG A 67 -16.90 -11.57 -15.13
C ARG A 67 -18.11 -11.97 -14.28
N THR A 68 -18.58 -13.22 -14.42
CA THR A 68 -19.66 -13.82 -13.64
C THR A 68 -19.24 -14.26 -12.23
N HIS A 69 -17.95 -14.23 -11.88
CA HIS A 69 -17.50 -14.60 -10.55
C HIS A 69 -18.08 -13.62 -9.51
N PRO A 70 -18.66 -14.09 -8.37
CA PRO A 70 -19.36 -13.23 -7.41
C PRO A 70 -18.54 -12.07 -6.85
N LEU A 71 -17.23 -12.25 -6.71
CA LEU A 71 -16.30 -11.18 -6.32
C LEU A 71 -16.43 -9.93 -7.22
N MET A 72 -16.63 -10.12 -8.52
CA MET A 72 -16.70 -9.05 -9.51
C MET A 72 -18.02 -8.29 -9.44
N ALA A 73 -19.09 -8.94 -8.99
CA ALA A 73 -20.41 -8.37 -8.80
C ALA A 73 -20.54 -7.55 -7.50
N LEU A 74 -19.56 -7.61 -6.59
CA LEU A 74 -19.58 -6.83 -5.36
C LEU A 74 -19.47 -5.33 -5.64
N SER A 75 -20.14 -4.52 -4.82
CA SER A 75 -19.95 -3.06 -4.82
C SER A 75 -18.52 -2.69 -4.41
N LYS A 76 -18.07 -1.46 -4.74
CA LYS A 76 -16.77 -0.92 -4.29
C LYS A 76 -16.58 -1.11 -2.78
N ALA A 77 -17.56 -0.69 -1.98
CA ALA A 77 -17.49 -0.80 -0.52
C ALA A 77 -17.35 -2.26 -0.05
N ALA A 78 -18.07 -3.20 -0.67
CA ALA A 78 -17.98 -4.62 -0.33
C ALA A 78 -16.63 -5.23 -0.75
N LYS A 79 -16.07 -4.86 -1.91
CA LYS A 79 -14.72 -5.28 -2.32
C LYS A 79 -13.66 -4.83 -1.32
N LEU A 80 -13.71 -3.56 -0.91
CA LEU A 80 -12.76 -2.98 0.06
C LEU A 80 -12.90 -3.59 1.46
N ALA A 81 -14.13 -3.76 1.96
CA ALA A 81 -14.36 -4.39 3.25
C ALA A 81 -13.88 -5.86 3.28
N LEU A 82 -14.04 -6.57 2.17
CA LEU A 82 -13.55 -7.94 2.01
C LEU A 82 -12.01 -7.98 1.96
N TYR A 83 -11.41 -7.09 1.17
CA TYR A 83 -9.96 -6.89 1.08
C TYR A 83 -9.34 -6.64 2.45
N GLU A 84 -9.79 -5.60 3.16
CA GLU A 84 -9.22 -5.20 4.44
C GLU A 84 -9.33 -6.29 5.51
N ARG A 85 -10.45 -7.02 5.53
CA ARG A 85 -10.64 -8.13 6.47
C ARG A 85 -9.59 -9.21 6.25
N HIS A 86 -9.31 -9.56 5.00
CA HIS A 86 -8.31 -10.58 4.69
C HIS A 86 -6.88 -10.06 4.85
N GLU A 87 -6.59 -8.81 4.47
CA GLU A 87 -5.28 -8.19 4.65
C GLU A 87 -4.87 -8.20 6.13
N ARG A 88 -5.75 -7.71 7.02
CA ARG A 88 -5.52 -7.73 8.47
C ARG A 88 -5.25 -9.13 9.00
N ARG A 89 -5.99 -10.13 8.51
CA ARG A 89 -5.83 -11.52 8.95
C ARG A 89 -4.51 -12.10 8.47
N VAL A 90 -4.16 -11.92 7.20
CA VAL A 90 -2.90 -12.44 6.64
C VAL A 90 -1.69 -11.80 7.32
N GLN A 91 -1.74 -10.50 7.60
CA GLN A 91 -0.67 -9.80 8.32
C GLN A 91 -0.59 -10.20 9.80
N ALA A 92 -1.72 -10.53 10.45
CA ALA A 92 -1.72 -11.07 11.80
C ALA A 92 -1.13 -12.50 11.84
N ASP A 93 -1.47 -13.33 10.85
CA ASP A 93 -0.99 -14.71 10.73
C ASP A 93 0.54 -14.76 10.42
N ALA A 94 1.04 -13.82 9.60
CA ALA A 94 2.41 -13.79 9.12
C ALA A 94 2.95 -12.34 9.00
N PRO A 95 3.35 -11.70 10.12
CA PRO A 95 3.67 -10.26 10.17
C PRO A 95 4.93 -9.84 9.42
N GLN A 96 5.76 -10.79 8.99
CA GLN A 96 6.99 -10.53 8.23
C GLN A 96 6.85 -10.83 6.74
N THR A 97 5.68 -11.27 6.29
CA THR A 97 5.44 -11.60 4.87
C THR A 97 5.51 -10.33 4.02
N LEU A 98 6.20 -10.43 2.88
CA LEU A 98 6.26 -9.34 1.91
C LEU A 98 4.85 -8.94 1.47
N TYR A 99 4.61 -7.64 1.35
CA TYR A 99 3.28 -7.12 1.01
C TYR A 99 2.70 -7.72 -0.28
N ARG A 100 3.54 -7.96 -1.29
CA ARG A 100 3.13 -8.66 -2.52
C ARG A 100 2.55 -10.06 -2.27
N ASP A 101 3.12 -10.79 -1.31
CA ASP A 101 2.71 -12.16 -0.99
C ASP A 101 1.48 -12.14 -0.07
N VAL A 102 1.34 -11.10 0.77
CA VAL A 102 0.08 -10.78 1.44
C VAL A 102 -1.04 -10.59 0.41
N LEU A 103 -0.83 -9.77 -0.62
CA LEU A 103 -1.87 -9.50 -1.64
C LEU A 103 -2.28 -10.74 -2.44
N LYS A 104 -1.33 -11.63 -2.77
CA LYS A 104 -1.64 -12.91 -3.42
C LYS A 104 -2.61 -13.73 -2.56
N GLU A 105 -2.28 -13.91 -1.29
CA GLU A 105 -3.11 -14.67 -0.35
C GLU A 105 -4.46 -13.99 -0.11
N VAL A 106 -4.49 -12.66 -0.01
CA VAL A 106 -5.72 -11.88 0.10
C VAL A 106 -6.64 -12.17 -1.08
N LEU A 107 -6.17 -12.09 -2.32
CA LEU A 107 -7.03 -12.36 -3.48
C LEU A 107 -7.60 -13.79 -3.45
N VAL A 108 -6.75 -14.78 -3.14
CA VAL A 108 -7.17 -16.19 -3.06
C VAL A 108 -8.29 -16.37 -2.03
N ARG A 109 -8.21 -15.68 -0.90
CA ARG A 109 -9.27 -15.68 0.14
C ARG A 109 -10.51 -14.91 -0.32
N MET A 110 -10.36 -13.75 -0.95
CA MET A 110 -11.48 -12.95 -1.47
C MET A 110 -12.30 -13.73 -2.50
N LEU A 111 -11.65 -14.42 -3.43
CA LEU A 111 -12.32 -15.26 -4.43
C LEU A 111 -13.15 -16.36 -3.76
N ARG A 112 -12.55 -17.07 -2.79
CA ARG A 112 -13.20 -18.15 -2.05
C ARG A 112 -14.40 -17.66 -1.22
N ASP A 113 -14.21 -16.60 -0.44
CA ASP A 113 -15.23 -16.06 0.46
C ASP A 113 -16.43 -15.52 -0.33
N ALA A 114 -16.17 -14.75 -1.40
CA ALA A 114 -17.24 -14.20 -2.23
C ALA A 114 -18.07 -15.32 -2.91
N TRP A 115 -17.41 -16.39 -3.35
CA TRP A 115 -18.08 -17.56 -3.91
C TRP A 115 -18.93 -18.30 -2.88
N GLY A 116 -18.37 -18.57 -1.69
CA GLY A 116 -19.09 -19.21 -0.58
C GLY A 116 -20.32 -18.43 -0.16
N ALA A 117 -20.21 -17.11 -0.03
CA ALA A 117 -21.33 -16.22 0.31
C ALA A 117 -22.44 -16.27 -0.74
N ALA A 118 -22.11 -16.25 -2.03
CA ALA A 118 -23.09 -16.34 -3.11
C ALA A 118 -23.82 -17.70 -3.13
N ARG A 119 -23.11 -18.80 -2.88
CA ARG A 119 -23.72 -20.13 -2.76
C ARG A 119 -24.67 -20.23 -1.58
N ALA A 120 -24.29 -19.68 -0.42
CA ALA A 120 -25.13 -19.67 0.77
C ALA A 120 -26.42 -18.86 0.53
N ALA A 121 -26.30 -17.69 -0.12
CA ALA A 121 -27.46 -16.87 -0.48
C ALA A 121 -28.41 -17.58 -1.46
N GLY A 122 -27.87 -18.30 -2.46
CA GLY A 122 -28.67 -19.07 -3.43
C GLY A 122 -29.32 -20.34 -2.84
N ALA A 123 -28.74 -20.93 -1.79
CA ALA A 123 -29.34 -22.05 -1.08
C ALA A 123 -30.50 -21.60 -0.16
N GLY A 124 -30.42 -20.39 0.41
CA GLY A 124 -31.45 -19.83 1.27
C GLY A 124 -32.73 -19.41 0.56
N THR A 125 -32.71 -19.21 -0.76
CA THR A 125 -33.89 -18.86 -1.57
C THR A 125 -34.63 -20.08 -2.14
N ALA A 126 -34.05 -21.28 -2.05
CA ALA A 126 -34.67 -22.53 -2.52
C ALA A 126 -35.46 -23.27 -1.41
N GLY A 127 -35.56 -22.70 -0.20
CA GLY A 127 -36.14 -23.32 0.99
C GLY A 127 -37.52 -22.77 1.42
N THR A 128 -38.33 -22.25 0.51
CA THR A 128 -39.75 -21.94 0.77
C THR A 128 -40.61 -22.54 -0.33
N ALA A 129 -40.71 -23.86 -0.34
CA ALA A 129 -41.81 -24.57 -0.98
C ALA A 129 -42.62 -25.21 0.14
N ASP A 130 -43.93 -25.00 0.08
CA ASP A 130 -44.95 -25.35 1.04
C ASP A 130 -44.82 -26.80 1.56
N ASP A 131 -44.79 -26.94 2.88
CA ASP A 131 -45.34 -28.11 3.58
C ASP A 131 -46.15 -27.57 4.75
N ASP A 132 -47.45 -27.36 4.47
CA ASP A 132 -48.49 -27.05 5.43
C ASP A 132 -48.97 -28.35 6.12
N ASN A 133 -49.34 -28.21 7.38
CA ASN A 133 -49.50 -29.22 8.43
C ASN A 133 -50.42 -30.42 8.14
N GLY A 134 -50.07 -31.55 8.77
CA GLY A 134 -51.00 -32.61 9.17
C GLY A 134 -50.48 -33.36 10.40
N ASP A 135 -51.20 -33.21 11.51
CA ASP A 135 -50.96 -33.69 12.88
C ASP A 135 -50.57 -35.17 13.06
N GLY A 136 -49.87 -35.45 14.16
CA GLY A 136 -49.70 -36.80 14.72
C GLY A 136 -48.85 -36.81 15.99
N ASP A 137 -49.52 -36.96 17.13
CA ASP A 137 -49.05 -36.92 18.52
C ASP A 137 -47.99 -37.98 18.94
N ASP A 138 -47.47 -37.72 20.15
CA ASP A 138 -47.01 -38.63 21.22
C ASP A 138 -45.52 -39.04 21.35
N ASP A 139 -44.95 -38.51 22.44
CA ASP A 139 -44.18 -39.14 23.52
C ASP A 139 -42.72 -39.65 23.38
N ASP A 140 -41.95 -39.20 24.38
CA ASP A 140 -40.84 -39.85 25.10
C ASP A 140 -39.48 -40.13 24.41
N ASP A 141 -38.44 -39.45 24.93
CA ASP A 141 -37.34 -40.04 25.74
C ASP A 141 -35.91 -39.49 25.43
N ALA A 142 -35.28 -38.99 26.50
CA ALA A 142 -33.84 -38.84 26.82
C ALA A 142 -32.85 -38.06 25.91
N PRO A 143 -31.82 -37.41 26.50
CA PRO A 143 -30.91 -36.52 25.80
C PRO A 143 -29.79 -37.29 25.09
N ARG A 144 -29.55 -36.98 23.81
CA ARG A 144 -28.37 -37.47 23.08
C ARG A 144 -27.33 -36.37 22.90
N GLU A 145 -26.13 -36.78 23.25
CA GLU A 145 -24.86 -36.06 23.33
C GLU A 145 -24.50 -35.34 22.02
N GLY A 146 -24.05 -34.10 22.13
CA GLY A 146 -23.48 -33.35 21.00
C GLY A 146 -22.08 -33.86 20.66
N PRO A 147 -21.67 -33.89 19.38
CA PRO A 147 -20.29 -34.15 19.04
C PRO A 147 -19.45 -32.93 19.39
N SER A 148 -18.75 -33.05 20.52
CA SER A 148 -17.48 -32.38 20.77
C SER A 148 -16.47 -32.85 19.72
N THR A 149 -15.94 -31.92 18.93
CA THR A 149 -14.64 -32.10 18.27
C THR A 149 -13.76 -30.94 18.66
N SER A 150 -12.97 -31.22 19.69
CA SER A 150 -11.75 -30.55 20.13
C SER A 150 -10.78 -30.21 18.99
N ASP A 151 -10.09 -29.09 19.16
CA ASP A 151 -8.70 -28.83 18.78
C ASP A 151 -8.13 -29.56 17.55
N GLU A 152 -7.98 -28.83 16.45
CA GLU A 152 -6.85 -29.07 15.56
C GLU A 152 -5.89 -27.87 15.59
N ALA A 153 -4.70 -28.21 16.06
CA ALA A 153 -3.59 -27.35 16.39
C ALA A 153 -3.03 -26.55 15.21
N ALA A 154 -2.41 -25.43 15.57
CA ALA A 154 -1.48 -24.69 14.76
C ALA A 154 -0.29 -25.56 14.28
N GLY A 155 0.08 -25.45 13.00
CA GLY A 155 1.42 -25.85 12.53
C GLY A 155 1.47 -26.55 11.16
N ALA A 156 1.35 -25.80 10.06
CA ALA A 156 1.98 -26.02 8.75
C ALA A 156 1.48 -24.96 7.74
N PRO A 157 2.29 -24.45 6.79
CA PRO A 157 1.77 -23.61 5.72
C PRO A 157 0.84 -24.47 4.85
N ARG A 158 -0.40 -24.00 4.63
CA ARG A 158 -1.38 -24.70 3.78
C ARG A 158 -0.90 -24.66 2.34
N GLN A 159 -0.12 -25.65 1.93
CA GLN A 159 0.64 -25.70 0.67
C GLN A 159 -0.21 -25.68 -0.62
N ASP A 160 -1.55 -25.71 -0.57
CA ASP A 160 -2.42 -25.73 -1.76
C ASP A 160 -3.49 -24.63 -1.83
N ALA A 161 -3.35 -23.49 -1.13
CA ALA A 161 -4.43 -22.49 -1.02
C ALA A 161 -5.09 -22.10 -2.37
N ALA A 162 -4.30 -21.96 -3.44
CA ALA A 162 -4.81 -21.72 -4.79
C ALA A 162 -5.63 -22.92 -5.33
N GLY A 163 -5.15 -24.15 -5.15
CA GLY A 163 -5.85 -25.38 -5.51
C GLY A 163 -7.15 -25.59 -4.73
N ALA A 164 -7.15 -25.32 -3.42
CA ALA A 164 -8.37 -25.35 -2.61
C ALA A 164 -9.40 -24.31 -3.06
N THR A 165 -8.97 -23.09 -3.39
CA THR A 165 -9.88 -22.07 -3.94
C THR A 165 -10.41 -22.49 -5.31
N ALA A 166 -9.54 -22.96 -6.21
CA ALA A 166 -9.92 -23.47 -7.52
C ALA A 166 -11.02 -24.54 -7.44
N ARG A 167 -10.83 -25.56 -6.59
CA ARG A 167 -11.85 -26.60 -6.36
C ARG A 167 -13.18 -26.03 -5.85
N ALA A 168 -13.13 -25.05 -4.95
CA ALA A 168 -14.32 -24.44 -4.38
C ALA A 168 -15.09 -23.59 -5.41
N THR A 169 -14.38 -22.85 -6.26
CA THR A 169 -14.96 -21.86 -7.19
C THR A 169 -15.21 -22.40 -8.61
N GLY A 170 -14.74 -23.61 -8.91
CA GLY A 170 -14.77 -24.16 -10.28
C GLY A 170 -13.76 -23.51 -11.23
N LEU A 171 -12.79 -22.75 -10.70
CA LEU A 171 -11.68 -22.19 -11.48
C LEU A 171 -10.52 -23.19 -11.60
N SER A 172 -9.61 -22.98 -12.54
CA SER A 172 -8.35 -23.74 -12.57
C SER A 172 -7.35 -23.20 -11.53
N PRO A 173 -6.52 -24.05 -10.90
CA PRO A 173 -5.47 -23.58 -9.98
C PRO A 173 -4.53 -22.56 -10.62
N ARG A 174 -4.19 -22.74 -11.91
CA ARG A 174 -3.36 -21.80 -12.67
C ARG A 174 -4.03 -20.43 -12.84
N ALA A 175 -5.33 -20.38 -13.17
CA ALA A 175 -6.06 -19.12 -13.28
C ALA A 175 -6.06 -18.36 -11.94
N VAL A 176 -6.27 -19.06 -10.82
CA VAL A 176 -6.21 -18.46 -9.48
C VAL A 176 -4.81 -17.93 -9.15
N ALA A 177 -3.76 -18.72 -9.40
CA ALA A 177 -2.37 -18.32 -9.14
C ALA A 177 -1.95 -17.11 -9.99
N ARG A 178 -2.29 -17.11 -11.29
CA ARG A 178 -2.01 -16.01 -12.22
C ARG A 178 -2.76 -14.74 -11.83
N ALA A 179 -4.03 -14.84 -11.47
CA ALA A 179 -4.80 -13.70 -10.97
C ALA A 179 -4.18 -13.11 -9.70
N ALA A 180 -3.76 -13.96 -8.76
CA ALA A 180 -3.11 -13.54 -7.52
C ALA A 180 -1.78 -12.81 -7.79
N ALA A 181 -0.96 -13.35 -8.69
CA ALA A 181 0.29 -12.72 -9.10
C ALA A 181 0.07 -11.35 -9.78
N ARG A 182 -0.92 -11.25 -10.68
CA ARG A 182 -1.29 -9.99 -11.36
C ARG A 182 -1.81 -8.95 -10.38
N PHE A 183 -2.70 -9.34 -9.48
CA PHE A 183 -3.22 -8.46 -8.44
C PHE A 183 -2.10 -7.92 -7.55
N ALA A 184 -1.19 -8.78 -7.10
CA ALA A 184 -0.03 -8.35 -6.31
C ALA A 184 0.94 -7.44 -7.10
N ALA A 185 1.12 -7.67 -8.40
CA ALA A 185 1.98 -6.83 -9.24
C ALA A 185 1.42 -5.41 -9.48
N SER A 186 0.11 -5.22 -9.30
CA SER A 186 -0.61 -3.97 -9.59
C SER A 186 -0.22 -2.78 -8.71
N VAL A 187 0.33 -3.03 -7.51
CA VAL A 187 0.62 -2.01 -6.48
C VAL A 187 1.37 -0.79 -7.04
N GLY A 188 2.36 -1.04 -7.89
CA GLY A 188 3.19 0.02 -8.47
C GLY A 188 2.49 0.88 -9.53
N ALA A 189 1.30 0.50 -9.99
CA ALA A 189 0.52 1.20 -11.00
C ALA A 189 -0.69 1.94 -10.41
N TRP A 190 -0.97 1.78 -9.11
CA TRP A 190 -2.11 2.43 -8.45
C TRP A 190 -2.02 3.96 -8.55
N PRO A 191 -3.15 4.65 -8.79
CA PRO A 191 -3.13 6.08 -9.05
C PRO A 191 -2.68 6.88 -7.83
N ALA A 192 -1.96 7.98 -8.07
CA ALA A 192 -1.73 8.99 -7.05
C ALA A 192 -3.03 9.78 -6.81
N PHE A 193 -3.24 10.28 -5.58
CA PHE A 193 -4.27 11.30 -5.38
C PHE A 193 -3.98 12.51 -6.27
N ALA A 194 -5.02 13.14 -6.83
CA ALA A 194 -4.87 14.21 -7.82
C ALA A 194 -4.03 15.40 -7.32
N ASP A 195 -4.06 15.67 -6.02
CA ASP A 195 -3.28 16.74 -5.38
C ASP A 195 -1.82 16.38 -5.12
N THR A 196 -1.47 15.08 -5.15
CA THR A 196 -0.16 14.59 -4.73
C THR A 196 1.00 15.11 -5.60
N PRO A 197 1.05 14.89 -6.94
CA PRO A 197 2.20 15.35 -7.72
C PRO A 197 2.44 16.88 -7.68
N PRO A 198 1.40 17.74 -7.83
CA PRO A 198 1.57 19.18 -7.68
C PRO A 198 2.08 19.60 -6.29
N ALA A 199 1.59 18.97 -5.22
CA ALA A 199 2.01 19.29 -3.86
C ALA A 199 3.45 18.83 -3.58
N LEU A 200 3.85 17.63 -4.01
CA LEU A 200 5.24 17.17 -3.91
C LEU A 200 6.21 18.10 -4.66
N LEU A 201 5.81 18.60 -5.84
CA LEU A 201 6.61 19.55 -6.60
C LEU A 201 6.84 20.86 -5.83
N ARG A 202 5.82 21.35 -5.11
CA ARG A 202 5.92 22.55 -4.25
C ARG A 202 6.79 22.30 -3.02
N LEU A 203 6.55 21.21 -2.31
CA LEU A 203 7.32 20.84 -1.11
C LEU A 203 8.82 20.66 -1.43
N ARG A 204 9.15 20.07 -2.59
CA ARG A 204 10.54 19.94 -3.07
C ARG A 204 11.24 21.27 -3.34
N ARG A 205 10.51 22.39 -3.46
CA ARG A 205 11.10 23.74 -3.59
C ARG A 205 11.43 24.38 -2.24
N ARG A 206 10.78 23.94 -1.16
CA ARG A 206 10.91 24.52 0.18
C ARG A 206 11.87 23.74 1.07
N TYR A 207 11.91 22.42 0.93
CA TYR A 207 12.81 21.56 1.69
C TYR A 207 13.98 21.06 0.82
N PRO A 208 15.20 20.98 1.38
CA PRO A 208 16.38 20.44 0.67
C PRO A 208 16.18 19.02 0.14
N ALA A 209 15.42 18.18 0.86
CA ALA A 209 15.14 16.81 0.45
C ALA A 209 13.79 16.33 1.01
N LEU A 210 13.19 15.41 0.24
CA LEU A 210 12.05 14.60 0.65
C LEU A 210 12.52 13.14 0.63
N VAL A 211 12.09 12.32 1.60
CA VAL A 211 12.42 10.88 1.63
C VAL A 211 11.17 10.02 1.78
N ALA A 212 11.22 8.81 1.22
CA ALA A 212 10.14 7.83 1.33
C ALA A 212 10.45 6.77 2.41
N LEU A 213 9.47 6.42 3.23
CA LEU A 213 9.48 5.27 4.13
C LEU A 213 8.23 4.41 3.86
N SER A 214 8.40 3.30 3.16
CA SER A 214 7.28 2.51 2.62
C SER A 214 7.30 1.05 3.04
N ASN A 215 6.12 0.49 3.31
CA ASN A 215 5.95 -0.94 3.61
C ASN A 215 5.91 -1.84 2.36
N VAL A 216 5.99 -1.32 1.15
CA VAL A 216 5.99 -2.15 -0.07
C VAL A 216 7.41 -2.55 -0.49
N ASP A 217 7.50 -3.50 -1.42
CA ASP A 217 8.76 -3.93 -2.03
C ASP A 217 9.35 -2.88 -2.99
N ASP A 218 10.63 -3.03 -3.29
CA ASP A 218 11.39 -2.14 -4.16
C ASP A 218 10.80 -2.03 -5.57
N ALA A 219 10.30 -3.15 -6.11
CA ALA A 219 9.79 -3.16 -7.47
C ALA A 219 8.48 -2.38 -7.60
N SER A 220 7.58 -2.58 -6.65
CA SER A 220 6.32 -1.84 -6.54
C SER A 220 6.58 -0.34 -6.37
N LEU A 221 7.45 0.05 -5.44
CA LEU A 221 7.73 1.48 -5.23
C LEU A 221 8.42 2.13 -6.42
N ARG A 222 9.36 1.43 -7.07
CA ARG A 222 10.03 1.94 -8.27
C ARG A 222 9.05 2.21 -9.40
N ARG A 223 8.07 1.34 -9.62
CA ARG A 223 6.99 1.55 -10.60
C ARG A 223 6.13 2.75 -10.23
N ALA A 224 5.78 2.91 -8.95
CA ALA A 224 5.02 4.07 -8.49
C ALA A 224 5.76 5.40 -8.76
N LEU A 225 7.09 5.43 -8.52
CA LEU A 225 7.94 6.60 -8.79
C LEU A 225 8.14 6.88 -10.28
N ALA A 226 8.11 5.85 -11.13
CA ALA A 226 8.23 5.98 -12.57
C ALA A 226 6.92 6.35 -13.27
N GLY A 227 5.77 6.15 -12.62
CA GLY A 227 4.44 6.46 -13.16
C GLY A 227 3.67 7.44 -12.28
N PRO A 228 2.76 6.96 -11.40
CA PRO A 228 1.84 7.79 -10.63
C PRO A 228 2.46 8.97 -9.85
N LEU A 229 3.69 8.82 -9.33
CA LEU A 229 4.39 9.85 -8.54
C LEU A 229 5.47 10.58 -9.35
N ARG A 230 5.59 10.32 -10.65
CA ARG A 230 6.61 10.93 -11.50
C ARG A 230 6.39 12.44 -11.60
N LEU A 231 7.42 13.21 -11.28
CA LEU A 231 7.43 14.66 -11.45
C LEU A 231 8.03 15.07 -12.81
N PRO A 232 7.67 16.26 -13.33
CA PRO A 232 8.37 16.82 -14.49
C PRO A 232 9.84 17.08 -14.15
N SER A 233 10.75 16.59 -14.98
CA SER A 233 12.19 16.85 -14.89
C SER A 233 12.51 18.23 -15.46
N SER A 234 13.23 19.08 -14.72
CA SER A 234 13.79 20.32 -15.29
C SER A 234 15.07 19.99 -16.07
N SER A 235 14.98 19.70 -17.37
CA SER A 235 16.16 19.69 -18.23
C SER A 235 16.44 21.12 -18.72
N THR A 236 17.29 21.87 -18.04
CA THR A 236 18.17 22.80 -18.75
C THR A 236 19.43 22.01 -19.08
N PRO A 237 19.75 21.76 -20.37
CA PRO A 237 20.98 21.05 -20.69
C PRO A 237 22.17 21.91 -20.24
N PRO A 238 23.16 21.34 -19.54
CA PRO A 238 24.39 22.08 -19.25
C PRO A 238 25.08 22.47 -20.57
N PRO A 239 25.76 23.63 -20.66
CA PRO A 239 26.58 23.94 -21.82
C PRO A 239 27.62 22.84 -21.99
N ARG A 240 27.66 22.26 -23.18
CA ARG A 240 28.45 21.07 -23.52
C ARG A 240 29.95 21.36 -23.39
N ALA A 241 30.55 21.04 -22.26
CA ALA A 241 31.99 20.85 -22.16
C ALA A 241 32.30 19.41 -22.58
N ALA A 242 33.04 19.25 -23.68
CA ALA A 242 33.51 17.96 -24.13
C ALA A 242 34.52 17.38 -23.13
N SER A 243 34.25 16.21 -22.57
CA SER A 243 35.31 15.32 -22.08
C SER A 243 34.81 13.87 -21.96
N ALA A 244 35.75 12.96 -22.12
CA ALA A 244 35.59 11.60 -22.60
C ALA A 244 34.77 10.66 -21.70
N ALA A 245 34.03 9.77 -22.38
CA ALA A 245 33.31 8.67 -21.78
C ALA A 245 34.28 7.62 -21.21
N THR A 246 34.04 7.17 -19.99
CA THR A 246 34.46 5.84 -19.54
C THR A 246 33.22 5.12 -19.05
N THR A 247 32.75 4.19 -19.87
CA THR A 247 31.64 3.29 -19.58
C THR A 247 32.06 2.32 -18.48
N THR A 248 31.42 2.41 -17.31
CA THR A 248 31.50 1.34 -16.30
C THR A 248 30.09 0.76 -16.14
N THR A 249 29.96 -0.53 -16.38
CA THR A 249 28.75 -1.33 -16.23
C THR A 249 28.31 -1.38 -14.76
N PRO A 250 27.02 -1.19 -14.43
CA PRO A 250 26.58 -1.29 -13.04
C PRO A 250 26.52 -2.75 -12.60
N THR A 251 27.11 -3.03 -11.44
CA THR A 251 27.02 -4.33 -10.76
C THR A 251 25.67 -4.44 -10.04
N ILE A 252 24.93 -5.52 -10.29
CA ILE A 252 23.70 -5.86 -9.57
C ILE A 252 24.09 -6.36 -8.16
N GLY A 253 23.61 -5.68 -7.10
CA GLY A 253 23.80 -6.10 -5.71
C GLY A 253 24.43 -5.08 -4.75
N ALA A 254 24.76 -3.87 -5.20
CA ALA A 254 25.14 -2.78 -4.30
C ALA A 254 23.90 -2.00 -3.84
N ASP A 255 23.85 -1.64 -2.55
CA ASP A 255 22.98 -0.58 -2.04
C ASP A 255 23.04 0.60 -3.02
N PRO A 256 21.91 1.20 -3.45
CA PRO A 256 21.98 2.41 -4.22
C PRO A 256 22.72 3.43 -3.37
N ALA A 257 23.94 3.78 -3.79
CA ALA A 257 24.75 4.79 -3.14
C ALA A 257 23.86 6.01 -2.91
N ALA A 258 23.99 6.62 -1.72
CA ALA A 258 23.40 7.92 -1.44
C ALA A 258 23.65 8.83 -2.66
N PRO A 259 22.66 9.61 -3.11
CA PRO A 259 22.84 10.46 -4.28
C PRO A 259 24.13 11.27 -4.10
N ALA A 260 24.94 11.36 -5.16
CA ALA A 260 26.17 12.14 -5.13
C ALA A 260 25.87 13.52 -4.53
N ALA A 261 26.69 13.95 -3.56
CA ALA A 261 26.42 15.12 -2.72
C ALA A 261 26.13 16.42 -3.50
N ASP A 262 26.47 16.46 -4.79
CA ASP A 262 26.34 17.61 -5.70
C ASP A 262 25.23 17.48 -6.77
N ALA A 263 24.49 16.37 -6.84
CA ALA A 263 23.40 16.22 -7.80
C ALA A 263 22.18 17.03 -7.33
N ASP A 264 21.71 18.01 -8.13
CA ASP A 264 20.51 18.77 -7.80
C ASP A 264 19.30 17.80 -7.72
N PRO A 265 18.73 17.55 -6.52
CA PRO A 265 17.61 16.62 -6.37
C PRO A 265 16.37 17.07 -7.14
N ARG A 266 16.30 18.34 -7.57
CA ARG A 266 15.23 18.90 -8.40
C ARG A 266 15.33 18.51 -9.88
N ALA A 267 16.50 18.07 -10.34
CA ALA A 267 16.70 17.57 -11.71
C ALA A 267 16.13 16.15 -11.91
N SER A 268 15.89 15.41 -10.82
CA SER A 268 15.30 14.08 -10.86
C SER A 268 13.80 14.13 -11.17
N SER A 269 13.30 13.15 -11.94
CA SER A 269 11.86 12.90 -12.07
C SER A 269 11.26 12.23 -10.84
N SER A 270 12.09 11.69 -9.93
CA SER A 270 11.65 11.24 -8.61
C SER A 270 11.40 12.45 -7.70
N PRO A 271 10.32 12.47 -6.91
CA PRO A 271 10.12 13.47 -5.86
C PRO A 271 11.10 13.30 -4.69
N PHE A 272 11.62 12.08 -4.48
CA PHE A 272 12.42 11.74 -3.30
C PHE A 272 13.93 11.67 -3.61
N ALA A 273 14.72 12.18 -2.68
CA ALA A 273 16.18 12.08 -2.69
C ALA A 273 16.67 10.73 -2.15
N ALA A 274 15.90 10.08 -1.27
CA ALA A 274 16.16 8.72 -0.80
C ALA A 274 14.85 7.96 -0.57
N VAL A 275 14.93 6.64 -0.69
CA VAL A 275 13.78 5.74 -0.62
C VAL A 275 14.14 4.54 0.25
N TYR A 276 13.37 4.33 1.30
CA TYR A 276 13.54 3.25 2.27
C TYR A 276 12.29 2.36 2.26
N THR A 277 12.43 1.15 1.72
CA THR A 277 11.38 0.13 1.67
C THR A 277 11.53 -0.85 2.83
N ALA A 278 10.45 -1.48 3.26
CA ALA A 278 10.50 -2.55 4.25
C ALA A 278 11.39 -3.72 3.79
N GLU A 279 11.42 -4.01 2.48
CA GLU A 279 12.31 -5.03 1.88
C GLU A 279 13.79 -4.71 2.13
N ARG A 280 14.22 -3.46 1.90
CA ARG A 280 15.61 -3.04 2.15
C ARG A 280 15.96 -2.94 3.63
N ILE A 281 15.03 -2.46 4.44
CA ILE A 281 15.27 -2.26 5.87
C ILE A 281 15.22 -3.62 6.62
N GLY A 282 14.53 -4.62 6.05
CA GLY A 282 14.30 -5.92 6.66
C GLY A 282 13.21 -5.91 7.75
N THR A 283 12.38 -4.87 7.81
CA THR A 283 11.27 -4.78 8.77
C THR A 283 10.13 -3.89 8.24
N TYR A 284 8.91 -4.21 8.64
CA TYR A 284 7.71 -3.43 8.34
C TYR A 284 7.41 -2.43 9.46
N LYS A 285 6.90 -1.25 9.11
CA LYS A 285 6.13 -0.41 10.05
C LYS A 285 4.95 -1.23 10.58
N PRO A 286 4.59 -1.15 11.89
CA PRO A 286 4.96 -0.14 12.89
C PRO A 286 6.22 -0.46 13.72
N SER A 287 7.12 -1.33 13.25
CA SER A 287 8.36 -1.64 13.93
C SER A 287 9.19 -0.39 14.25
N ALA A 288 9.70 -0.31 15.47
CA ALA A 288 10.60 0.78 15.88
C ALA A 288 11.90 0.80 15.06
N ALA A 289 12.33 -0.36 14.53
CA ALA A 289 13.55 -0.45 13.73
C ALA A 289 13.45 0.33 12.40
N ALA A 290 12.25 0.41 11.80
CA ALA A 290 12.04 1.20 10.57
C ALA A 290 12.26 2.71 10.82
N PHE A 291 11.75 3.23 11.93
CA PHE A 291 11.90 4.64 12.31
C PHE A 291 13.31 4.96 12.83
N ALA A 292 13.95 4.01 13.52
CA ALA A 292 15.36 4.14 13.90
C ALA A 292 16.27 4.21 12.66
N HIS A 293 16.01 3.36 11.65
CA HIS A 293 16.71 3.41 10.37
C HIS A 293 16.50 4.76 9.68
N LEU A 294 15.24 5.22 9.56
CA LEU A 294 14.92 6.53 8.98
C LEU A 294 15.68 7.67 9.69
N ALA A 295 15.68 7.71 11.02
CA ALA A 295 16.39 8.75 11.78
C ALA A 295 17.91 8.69 11.58
N ALA A 296 18.49 7.48 11.54
CA ALA A 296 19.91 7.28 11.29
C ALA A 296 20.33 7.77 9.91
N ARG A 297 19.56 7.42 8.86
CA ARG A 297 19.83 7.86 7.48
C ARG A 297 19.57 9.35 7.28
N ALA A 298 18.51 9.91 7.88
CA ALA A 298 18.25 11.34 7.86
C ALA A 298 19.46 12.15 8.40
N ARG A 299 20.08 11.66 9.47
CA ARG A 299 21.29 12.27 10.03
C ARG A 299 22.51 12.08 9.13
N ALA A 300 22.75 10.85 8.68
CA ALA A 300 23.96 10.50 7.93
C ALA A 300 23.99 11.12 6.53
N ASP A 301 22.87 11.07 5.81
CA ASP A 301 22.80 11.43 4.39
C ASP A 301 22.43 12.91 4.18
N PHE A 302 21.67 13.52 5.09
CA PHE A 302 21.11 14.86 4.91
C PHE A 302 21.50 15.86 6.00
N GLY A 303 22.25 15.43 7.02
CA GLY A 303 22.60 16.26 8.17
C GLY A 303 21.38 16.68 9.00
N ALA A 304 20.26 15.98 8.88
CA ALA A 304 19.05 16.26 9.66
C ALA A 304 19.22 15.70 11.08
N GLY A 305 19.68 16.56 11.99
CA GLY A 305 19.82 16.24 13.41
C GLY A 305 18.48 16.01 14.12
N ARG A 306 18.54 15.75 15.42
CA ARG A 306 17.35 15.54 16.25
C ARG A 306 16.40 16.73 16.13
N GLY A 307 15.12 16.47 15.85
CA GLY A 307 14.08 17.50 15.70
C GLY A 307 14.01 18.13 14.31
N ALA A 308 14.95 17.87 13.40
CA ALA A 308 14.96 18.44 12.05
C ALA A 308 14.18 17.61 11.01
N LEU A 309 13.60 16.47 11.42
CA LEU A 309 12.81 15.56 10.58
C LEU A 309 11.33 15.66 10.95
N LEU A 310 10.49 15.93 9.95
CA LEU A 310 9.03 15.88 10.06
C LEU A 310 8.49 14.68 9.27
N HIS A 311 7.65 13.86 9.91
CA HIS A 311 7.04 12.69 9.27
C HIS A 311 5.61 12.99 8.81
N VAL A 312 5.29 12.66 7.56
CA VAL A 312 3.99 12.95 6.93
C VAL A 312 3.35 11.64 6.50
N ALA A 313 2.19 11.33 7.05
CA ALA A 313 1.52 10.05 6.82
C ALA A 313 0.01 10.13 7.00
N GLN A 314 -0.69 9.10 6.53
CA GLN A 314 -2.12 8.88 6.76
C GLN A 314 -2.36 7.89 7.91
N SER A 315 -1.55 6.84 8.02
CA SER A 315 -1.82 5.73 8.96
C SER A 315 -1.46 6.06 10.39
N LEU A 316 -2.45 6.04 11.29
CA LEU A 316 -2.20 6.26 12.72
C LEU A 316 -1.43 5.11 13.37
N TYR A 317 -1.72 3.88 12.95
CA TYR A 317 -1.10 2.66 13.48
C TYR A 317 0.32 2.45 12.92
N HIS A 318 0.47 2.47 11.59
CA HIS A 318 1.76 2.19 10.95
C HIS A 318 2.75 3.35 11.08
N ASP A 319 2.27 4.59 11.17
CA ASP A 319 3.15 5.76 11.10
C ASP A 319 3.12 6.63 12.35
N HIS A 320 1.97 7.17 12.73
CA HIS A 320 1.95 8.17 13.82
C HIS A 320 2.29 7.60 15.19
N ALA A 321 1.81 6.40 15.54
CA ALA A 321 2.18 5.73 16.80
C ALA A 321 3.68 5.43 16.91
N PRO A 322 4.34 4.78 15.93
CA PRO A 322 5.79 4.58 15.99
C PRO A 322 6.61 5.86 15.81
N ALA A 323 6.17 6.83 15.01
CA ALA A 323 6.83 8.14 14.91
C ALA A 323 6.85 8.86 16.28
N ALA A 324 5.74 8.85 17.01
CA ALA A 324 5.65 9.41 18.35
C ALA A 324 6.59 8.70 19.34
N ARG A 325 6.66 7.36 19.31
CA ARG A 325 7.63 6.58 20.11
C ARG A 325 9.07 6.91 19.78
N ALA A 326 9.36 7.20 18.51
CA ALA A 326 10.68 7.63 18.06
C ALA A 326 10.99 9.11 18.36
N GLY A 327 10.05 9.85 18.95
CA GLY A 327 10.19 11.28 19.24
C GLY A 327 10.19 12.17 18.00
N LEU A 328 9.63 11.70 16.88
CA LEU A 328 9.45 12.48 15.67
C LEU A 328 8.16 13.29 15.74
N ARG A 329 8.24 14.52 15.21
CA ARG A 329 7.05 15.33 14.95
C ARG A 329 6.37 14.82 13.69
N SER A 330 5.04 14.93 13.61
CA SER A 330 4.32 14.42 12.44
C SER A 330 3.11 15.22 11.99
N VAL A 331 2.79 15.12 10.70
CA VAL A 331 1.62 15.70 10.04
C VAL A 331 0.71 14.58 9.59
N TRP A 332 -0.51 14.56 10.11
CA TRP A 332 -1.54 13.61 9.73
C TRP A 332 -2.32 14.12 8.52
N VAL A 333 -2.13 13.46 7.38
CA VAL A 333 -2.91 13.68 6.15
C VAL A 333 -4.09 12.72 6.19
N ASP A 334 -5.23 13.15 6.72
CA ASP A 334 -6.37 12.26 6.99
C ASP A 334 -7.20 11.91 5.75
N ARG A 335 -6.84 12.51 4.60
CA ARG A 335 -7.53 12.37 3.31
C ARG A 335 -9.04 12.66 3.40
N ARG A 336 -9.44 13.57 4.30
CA ARG A 336 -10.83 13.95 4.62
C ARG A 336 -11.72 12.77 5.02
N GLY A 337 -11.13 11.71 5.56
CA GLY A 337 -11.85 10.48 5.90
C GLY A 337 -12.29 9.66 4.69
N VAL A 338 -11.81 9.97 3.48
CA VAL A 338 -12.07 9.15 2.28
C VAL A 338 -11.51 7.74 2.45
N MET A 339 -10.39 7.61 3.17
CA MET A 339 -9.75 6.32 3.42
C MET A 339 -10.34 5.68 4.68
N GLY A 340 -10.97 4.52 4.53
CA GLY A 340 -11.49 3.73 5.67
C GLY A 340 -13.01 3.70 5.82
N GLY A 341 -13.73 3.60 4.70
CA GLY A 341 -15.08 3.03 4.59
C GLY A 341 -15.99 3.16 5.80
N GLY A 342 -16.58 4.34 5.98
CA GLY A 342 -17.68 4.56 6.92
C GLY A 342 -18.06 6.03 7.01
N ASP A 343 -19.32 6.30 6.68
CA ASP A 343 -20.14 7.46 7.00
C ASP A 343 -20.19 7.70 8.53
N GLY A 344 -19.04 8.10 9.07
CA GLY A 344 -18.81 8.51 10.44
C GLY A 344 -17.83 9.65 10.43
N GLY A 345 -18.36 10.87 10.24
CA GLY A 345 -17.61 12.10 10.41
C GLY A 345 -16.82 12.07 11.73
N ALA A 346 -15.54 12.43 11.65
CA ALA A 346 -14.64 12.53 12.80
C ALA A 346 -14.58 11.28 13.71
N GLY A 347 -13.89 10.19 13.32
CA GLY A 347 -13.82 9.07 14.27
C GLY A 347 -12.94 7.84 14.01
N ALA A 348 -12.43 7.54 12.82
CA ALA A 348 -11.67 6.28 12.64
C ALA A 348 -10.23 6.30 13.20
N GLY A 349 -9.87 7.29 14.02
CA GLY A 349 -8.49 7.51 14.44
C GLY A 349 -8.25 8.16 15.81
N ALA A 350 -9.29 8.66 16.48
CA ALA A 350 -9.15 9.12 17.86
C ALA A 350 -9.20 7.89 18.80
N GLY A 351 -8.15 7.06 18.81
CA GLY A 351 -8.15 5.85 19.64
C GLY A 351 -7.00 4.86 19.42
N VAL A 352 -6.15 5.03 18.41
CA VAL A 352 -4.95 4.21 18.29
C VAL A 352 -3.98 4.57 19.40
N GLU A 353 -3.70 3.61 20.28
CA GLU A 353 -2.83 3.81 21.43
C GLU A 353 -1.44 4.32 21.00
N GLY A 354 -1.02 5.42 21.60
CA GLY A 354 0.28 6.03 21.35
C GLY A 354 0.38 6.86 20.06
N ALA A 355 -0.64 6.89 19.21
CA ALA A 355 -0.66 7.77 18.04
C ALA A 355 -0.72 9.24 18.46
N ARG A 356 0.23 10.05 17.96
CA ARG A 356 0.30 11.50 18.19
C ARG A 356 0.74 12.20 16.91
N TRP A 357 0.18 13.38 16.65
CA TRP A 357 0.53 14.24 15.53
C TRP A 357 0.49 15.71 15.97
N ASP A 358 1.25 16.55 15.26
CA ASP A 358 1.40 17.98 15.54
C ASP A 358 0.46 18.84 14.70
N LEU A 359 0.15 18.38 13.48
CA LEU A 359 -0.70 19.05 12.52
C LEU A 359 -1.59 18.01 11.82
N ARG A 360 -2.85 18.35 11.59
CA ARG A 360 -3.77 17.55 10.78
C ARG A 360 -4.21 18.37 9.58
N VAL A 361 -4.21 17.74 8.42
CA VAL A 361 -4.67 18.31 7.14
C VAL A 361 -5.54 17.30 6.40
N GLY A 362 -6.42 17.81 5.54
CA GLY A 362 -7.30 17.03 4.66
C GLY A 362 -6.60 16.45 3.43
N SER A 363 -5.48 17.03 3.00
CA SER A 363 -4.83 16.68 1.74
C SER A 363 -3.36 17.09 1.74
N LEU A 364 -2.59 16.59 0.76
CA LEU A 364 -1.20 17.00 0.60
C LEU A 364 -1.11 18.42 0.03
N ALA A 365 -2.08 18.84 -0.80
CA ALA A 365 -2.18 20.24 -1.24
C ALA A 365 -2.31 21.21 -0.07
N GLU A 366 -3.21 20.93 0.88
CA GLU A 366 -3.38 21.77 2.08
C GLU A 366 -2.10 21.84 2.92
N PHE A 367 -1.37 20.73 3.07
CA PHE A 367 -0.07 20.76 3.72
C PHE A 367 0.93 21.63 2.96
N ALA A 368 0.99 21.52 1.63
CA ALA A 368 1.86 22.36 0.81
C ALA A 368 1.50 23.86 0.90
N ASP A 369 0.21 24.21 1.00
CA ASP A 369 -0.25 25.58 1.23
C ASP A 369 0.26 26.14 2.55
N LEU A 370 0.16 25.36 3.63
CA LEU A 370 0.66 25.76 4.95
C LEU A 370 2.18 25.92 4.97
N VAL A 371 2.91 25.04 4.28
CA VAL A 371 4.36 25.16 4.13
C VAL A 371 4.73 26.42 3.35
N ASP A 372 4.10 26.67 2.20
CA ASP A 372 4.40 27.85 1.40
C ASP A 372 4.16 29.15 2.20
N ALA A 373 3.03 29.24 2.89
CA ALA A 373 2.70 30.38 3.75
C ALA A 373 3.74 30.57 4.89
N ALA A 374 4.19 29.48 5.53
CA ALA A 374 5.19 29.56 6.59
C ALA A 374 6.54 30.10 6.10
N PHE A 375 7.00 29.62 4.93
CA PHE A 375 8.27 30.08 4.35
C PHE A 375 8.19 31.52 3.82
N GLU A 376 7.05 31.93 3.26
CA GLU A 376 6.82 33.32 2.84
C GLU A 376 6.81 34.29 4.02
N ALA A 377 6.12 33.94 5.11
CA ALA A 377 6.10 34.74 6.32
C ALA A 377 7.50 34.92 6.93
N ARG A 378 8.37 33.90 6.86
CA ARG A 378 9.76 33.99 7.33
C ARG A 378 10.61 34.91 6.45
N GLY A 379 10.54 34.78 5.12
CA GLY A 379 11.27 35.65 4.20
C GLY A 379 10.86 37.13 4.28
N GLY A 380 9.58 37.40 4.58
CA GLY A 380 9.11 38.77 4.83
C GLY A 380 9.64 39.40 6.14
N ARG A 381 9.92 38.59 7.18
CA ARG A 381 10.51 39.07 8.43
C ARG A 381 12.01 39.37 8.27
N GLU A 382 12.73 38.50 7.58
CA GLU A 382 14.19 38.67 7.34
C GLU A 382 14.50 39.90 6.46
N THR A 383 13.59 40.30 5.58
CA THR A 383 13.74 41.51 4.75
C THR A 383 13.33 42.81 5.46
N GLY A 384 12.51 42.75 6.50
CA GLY A 384 12.07 43.91 7.29
C GLY A 384 13.06 44.38 8.38
N GLU A 385 13.91 43.49 8.88
CA GLU A 385 14.88 43.82 9.95
C GLU A 385 16.20 44.44 9.44
N GLY A 386 16.42 44.51 8.12
CA GLY A 386 17.63 45.07 7.49
C GLY A 386 17.54 46.55 7.08
N GLY A 387 16.44 47.24 7.37
CA GLY A 387 16.15 48.60 6.86
C GLY A 387 15.92 49.68 7.92
N GLY A 388 16.34 49.46 9.17
CA GLY A 388 16.16 50.39 10.30
C GLY A 388 17.38 51.25 10.60
#